data_AF-S6AMY4-F1
#
_entry.id   AF-S6AMY4-F1
#
_cell.length_a   1.000
_cell.length_b   1.000
_cell.length_c   1.000
_cell.angle_alpha   90.00
_cell.angle_beta   90.00
_cell.angle_gamma   90.00
#
_symmetry.space_group_name_H-M   'P 1'
#
loop_
_entity.id
_entity.type
_entity.pdbx_description
1 polymer ?
#
loop_
_entity_poly.entity_id
_entity_poly.type
_entity_poly.pdbx_seq_one_letter_code
_entity_poly.pdbx_strand_id
1 'polypeptide(L)' 'MGTTWKPVSDAEDVFEGRDRKTGEVKWTGTRVDLIFGSNSQLRAIAEAYACSDSQPAFVRDFVAAWNKVMNLDRFDLA' A
#
# COMPACT_ATOMS: atom_id res chain seq x y z
N MET A 1 3.17 -15.48 -2.95
CA MET A 1 2.18 -14.79 -2.08
C MET A 1 1.40 -15.82 -1.27
N GLY A 2 1.40 -15.68 0.06
CA GLY A 2 0.74 -16.64 0.98
C GLY A 2 -0.65 -16.22 1.47
N THR A 3 -1.10 -15.00 1.13
CA THR A 3 -2.38 -14.45 1.55
C THR A 3 -3.36 -14.42 0.38
N THR A 4 -4.63 -14.75 0.61
CA THR A 4 -5.73 -14.57 -0.34
C THR A 4 -6.73 -13.56 0.20
N TRP A 5 -7.23 -12.69 -0.67
CA TRP A 5 -8.17 -11.62 -0.29
C TRP A 5 -9.58 -11.96 -0.75
N LYS A 6 -10.57 -11.71 0.10
CA LYS A 6 -12.01 -11.84 -0.22
C LYS A 6 -12.79 -10.67 0.39
N PRO A 7 -13.81 -10.13 -0.31
CA PRO A 7 -14.67 -9.11 0.27
C PRO A 7 -15.44 -9.68 1.47
N VAL A 8 -15.68 -8.85 2.48
CA VAL A 8 -16.45 -9.25 3.67
C VAL A 8 -17.96 -9.12 3.47
N SER A 9 -18.38 -8.38 2.44
CA SER A 9 -19.77 -8.16 2.06
C SER A 9 -19.87 -7.77 0.58
N ASP A 10 -21.10 -7.76 0.04
CA ASP A 10 -21.39 -7.37 -1.34
C ASP A 10 -21.07 -5.90 -1.66
N ALA A 11 -20.85 -5.06 -0.64
CA ALA A 11 -20.42 -3.67 -0.83
C ALA A 11 -18.96 -3.57 -1.33
N GLU A 12 -18.14 -4.62 -1.14
CA GLU A 12 -16.74 -4.68 -1.58
C GLU A 12 -15.84 -3.51 -1.13
N ASP A 13 -16.16 -2.88 0.00
CA ASP A 13 -15.36 -1.79 0.56
C ASP A 13 -14.27 -2.28 1.52
N VAL A 14 -14.49 -3.45 2.14
CA VAL A 14 -13.59 -4.09 3.09
C VAL A 14 -13.34 -5.53 2.68
N PHE A 15 -12.10 -5.97 2.82
CA PHE A 15 -11.62 -7.29 2.43
C PHE A 15 -10.84 -7.92 3.59
N GLU A 16 -10.95 -9.23 3.73
CA GLU A 16 -10.11 -10.02 4.61
C GLU A 16 -9.01 -10.72 3.82
N GLY A 17 -7.78 -10.53 4.27
CA GLY A 17 -6.60 -11.26 3.83
C GLY A 17 -6.40 -12.47 4.72
N ARG A 18 -6.67 -13.67 4.19
CA ARG A 18 -6.55 -14.95 4.89
C ARG A 18 -5.30 -15.70 4.45
N ASP A 19 -4.66 -16.41 5.38
CA ASP A 19 -3.59 -17.34 5.04
C ASP A 19 -4.13 -18.42 4.08
N ARG A 20 -3.43 -18.68 2.98
CA ARG A 20 -3.88 -19.65 1.97
C ARG A 20 -3.87 -21.09 2.48
N LYS A 21 -3.04 -21.41 3.48
CA LYS A 21 -2.93 -22.77 4.04
C LYS A 21 -3.88 -22.96 5.21
N THR A 22 -3.93 -22.00 6.14
CA THR A 22 -4.70 -22.17 7.39
C THR A 22 -6.11 -21.58 7.33
N GLY A 23 -6.36 -20.64 6.41
CA GLY A 23 -7.64 -19.92 6.33
C GLY A 23 -7.83 -18.85 7.41
N GLU A 24 -6.87 -18.70 8.32
CA GLU A 24 -6.91 -17.71 9.39
C GLU A 24 -6.85 -16.29 8.81
N VAL A 25 -7.67 -15.39 9.38
CA VAL A 25 -7.61 -13.96 9.04
C VAL A 25 -6.30 -13.40 9.55
N LYS A 26 -5.49 -12.84 8.63
CA LYS A 26 -4.24 -12.16 8.96
C LYS A 26 -4.39 -10.65 8.91
N TRP A 27 -5.15 -10.15 7.94
CA TRP A 27 -5.24 -8.73 7.64
C TRP A 27 -6.66 -8.34 7.23
N THR A 28 -6.97 -7.07 7.42
CA THR A 28 -8.11 -6.39 6.78
C THR A 28 -7.57 -5.25 5.93
N GLY A 29 -8.27 -4.92 4.84
CA GLY A 29 -7.87 -3.85 3.93
C GLY A 29 -9.05 -3.37 3.10
N THR A 30 -8.96 -2.15 2.61
CA THR A 30 -9.97 -1.53 1.75
C THR A 30 -9.55 -1.55 0.29
N ARG A 31 -10.41 -1.04 -0.60
CA ARG A 31 -10.06 -0.85 -2.02
C ARG A 31 -8.82 0.04 -2.20
N VAL A 32 -8.65 1.05 -1.35
CA VAL A 32 -7.51 1.98 -1.39
C VAL A 32 -6.20 1.27 -1.09
N ASP A 33 -6.22 0.25 -0.24
CA ASP A 33 -5.04 -0.55 0.07
C ASP A 33 -4.75 -1.57 -1.05
N LEU A 34 -5.79 -2.30 -1.49
CA LEU A 34 -5.62 -3.39 -2.44
C LEU A 34 -5.32 -2.95 -3.87
N ILE A 35 -5.60 -1.69 -4.23
CA ILE A 35 -5.31 -1.18 -5.58
C ILE A 35 -3.82 -1.23 -5.91
N PHE A 36 -2.94 -1.08 -4.91
CA PHE A 36 -1.49 -1.21 -5.06
C PHE A 36 -1.03 -2.63 -5.41
N GLY A 37 -1.87 -3.65 -5.16
CA GLY A 37 -1.60 -5.04 -5.55
C GLY A 37 -2.29 -5.48 -6.85
N SER A 38 -3.23 -4.68 -7.36
CA SER A 38 -4.15 -5.04 -8.46
C SER A 38 -3.91 -4.22 -9.74
N ASN A 39 -3.70 -2.90 -9.63
CA ASN A 39 -3.38 -2.07 -10.78
C ASN A 39 -1.92 -2.32 -11.22
N SER A 40 -1.69 -2.59 -12.50
CA SER A 40 -0.37 -3.00 -13.00
C SER A 40 0.73 -1.96 -12.77
N GLN A 41 0.43 -0.67 -12.91
CA GLN A 41 1.41 0.40 -12.69
C GLN A 41 1.72 0.58 -11.21
N LEU A 42 0.69 0.64 -10.36
CA LEU A 42 0.87 0.79 -8.91
C LEU A 42 1.56 -0.44 -8.32
N ARG A 43 1.28 -1.63 -8.86
CA ARG A 43 1.94 -2.87 -8.47
C ARG A 43 3.43 -2.85 -8.78
N ALA A 44 3.84 -2.34 -9.94
CA ALA A 44 5.27 -2.21 -10.25
C ALA A 44 6.00 -1.31 -9.24
N ILE A 45 5.36 -0.22 -8.78
CA ILE A 45 5.89 0.65 -7.74
C ILE A 45 5.95 -0.08 -6.38
N ALA A 46 4.88 -0.80 -6.01
CA ALA A 46 4.83 -1.57 -4.78
C ALA A 46 5.93 -2.66 -4.76
N GLU A 47 6.18 -3.33 -5.89
CA GLU A 47 7.24 -4.33 -6.02
C GLU A 47 8.64 -3.72 -5.86
N ALA A 48 8.87 -2.53 -6.41
CA ALA A 48 10.13 -1.81 -6.20
C ALA A 48 10.40 -1.51 -4.72
N TYR A 49 9.39 -1.07 -3.96
CA TYR A 49 9.56 -0.80 -2.52
C TYR A 49 9.54 -2.08 -1.65
N ALA A 50 9.04 -3.20 -2.17
CA ALA A 50 9.00 -4.48 -1.44
C ALA A 50 10.27 -5.34 -1.62
N CYS A 51 11.23 -4.91 -2.45
CA CYS A 51 12.53 -5.57 -2.58
C CYS A 51 13.31 -5.54 -1.26
N SER A 52 14.13 -6.57 -1.01
CA SER A 52 14.84 -6.76 0.26
C SER A 52 15.85 -5.68 0.61
N ASP A 53 16.31 -4.92 -0.37
CA ASP A 53 17.29 -3.83 -0.27
C ASP A 53 16.65 -2.44 -0.26
N SER A 54 15.33 -2.35 -0.39
CA SER A 54 14.64 -1.10 -0.68
C SER A 54 14.16 -0.32 0.54
N GLN A 55 14.39 -0.83 1.77
CA GLN A 55 14.02 -0.14 3.00
C GLN A 55 14.62 1.29 3.10
N PRO A 56 15.93 1.53 2.83
CA PRO A 56 16.48 2.88 2.91
C PRO A 56 15.88 3.84 1.86
N ALA A 57 15.58 3.33 0.67
CA ALA A 57 14.95 4.11 -0.39
C ALA A 57 13.52 4.49 -0.01
N PHE A 58 12.74 3.53 0.50
CA PHE A 58 11.37 3.76 0.97
C PHE A 58 11.31 4.87 2.03
N VAL A 59 12.16 4.80 3.06
CA VAL A 59 12.17 5.80 4.14
C VAL A 59 12.51 7.19 3.61
N ARG A 60 13.56 7.31 2.79
CA ARG A 60 13.98 8.58 2.22
C ARG A 60 12.88 9.19 1.32
N ASP A 61 12.30 8.39 0.45
CA ASP A 61 11.30 8.86 -0.51
C ASP A 61 9.99 9.23 0.21
N PHE A 62 9.61 8.47 1.24
CA PHE A 62 8.47 8.80 2.10
C PHE A 62 8.67 10.14 2.82
N VAL A 63 9.85 10.38 3.43
CA VAL A 63 10.16 11.65 4.10
C VAL A 63 10.15 12.81 3.12
N ALA A 64 10.70 12.62 1.91
CA ALA A 64 10.68 13.65 0.88
C ALA A 64 9.25 13.99 0.43
N ALA A 65 8.40 12.98 0.23
CA ALA A 65 6.99 13.17 -0.10
C ALA A 65 6.22 13.88 1.04
N TRP A 66 6.46 13.48 2.28
CA TRP A 66 5.88 14.14 3.46
C TRP A 66 6.27 15.62 3.50
N ASN A 67 7.57 15.92 3.44
CA ASN A 67 8.08 17.29 3.47
C ASN A 67 7.53 18.13 2.30
N LYS A 68 7.38 17.54 1.11
CA LYS A 68 6.75 18.21 -0.03
C LYS A 68 5.33 18.65 0.29
N VAL A 69 4.50 17.74 0.83
CA VAL A 69 3.10 18.06 1.19
C VAL A 69 3.04 19.15 2.26
N MET A 70 3.92 19.09 3.27
CA MET A 70 3.97 20.09 4.34
C MET A 70 4.35 21.51 3.90
N ASN A 71 4.86 21.68 2.69
CA ASN A 71 5.27 22.98 2.17
C ASN A 71 4.46 23.43 0.93
N LEU A 72 3.36 22.76 0.58
CA LEU A 72 2.56 23.10 -0.60
C LEU A 72 1.89 24.49 -0.53
N ASP A 73 1.74 25.06 0.66
CA ASP A 73 1.14 26.37 0.92
C ASP A 73 2.13 27.45 1.37
N ARG A 74 3.44 27.13 1.38
CA ARG A 74 4.53 28.07 1.75
C ARG A 74 4.87 29.03 0.61
N PHE A 75 3.89 29.81 0.18
CA PHE A 75 4.04 30.82 -0.87
C PHE A 75 5.00 31.95 -0.50
N ASP A 76 5.35 32.08 0.78
CA ASP A 76 6.34 33.03 1.30
C ASP A 76 7.79 32.68 0.97
N LEU A 77 8.06 31.43 0.54
CA LEU A 77 9.40 30.93 0.20
C LEU A 77 9.67 30.89 -1.32
N ALA A 78 8.76 31.43 -2.14
CA ALA A 78 8.80 31.39 -3.61
C ALA A 78 9.65 32.50 -4.25
#